data_AF-A0AAN7NU52-F1
#
_entry.id   AF-A0AAN7NU52-F1
#
_cell.length_a   1.000
_cell.length_b   1.000
_cell.length_c   1.000
_cell.angle_alpha   90.00
_cell.angle_beta   90.00
_cell.angle_gamma   90.00
#
_symmetry.space_group_name_H-M   'P 1'
#
loop_
_entity.id
_entity.type
_entity.pdbx_description
1 polymer ?
#
loop_
_entity_poly.entity_id
_entity_poly.type
_entity_poly.pdbx_seq_one_letter_code
_entity_poly.pdbx_strand_id
1 'polypeptide(L)'
;MVTQEAPCISRCLEEAHSLDEFSTSYKEVLNTSNMKKSEVSGVMAKADIKPKSIHHAKKWSDDVENLYRFQQAGYRDEVEYKQVKQVDMVECWPETGFVKKLQRRDNTFYYYDKQRECEDKEVHKVKVYVY
;
A
#
# COMPACT_ATOMS: atom_id res chain seq x y z
N MET A 1 -46.46 -33.12 -8.33
CA MET A 1 -45.18 -32.39 -8.61
C MET A 1 -45.51 -31.18 -9.47
N VAL A 2 -44.60 -30.20 -9.51
CA VAL A 2 -44.74 -28.87 -10.11
C VAL A 2 -45.46 -27.85 -9.20
N THR A 3 -44.69 -26.79 -8.98
CA THR A 3 -44.70 -25.73 -7.98
C THR A 3 -45.83 -24.71 -8.16
N GLN A 4 -46.01 -23.89 -7.12
CA GLN A 4 -47.04 -22.88 -6.95
C GLN A 4 -46.57 -21.50 -7.47
N GLU A 5 -47.48 -20.76 -8.11
CA GLU A 5 -47.27 -19.37 -8.57
C GLU A 5 -47.23 -18.37 -7.41
N ALA A 6 -46.62 -17.20 -7.65
CA ALA A 6 -46.27 -16.18 -6.65
C ALA A 6 -47.38 -15.10 -6.48
N PRO A 7 -47.11 -13.86 -6.02
CA PRO A 7 -46.25 -13.40 -4.91
C PRO A 7 -47.04 -12.56 -3.88
N CYS A 8 -46.67 -12.57 -2.59
CA CYS A 8 -47.09 -11.51 -1.65
C CYS A 8 -46.20 -11.44 -0.40
N ILE A 9 -45.32 -10.43 -0.32
CA ILE A 9 -45.05 -9.73 0.96
C ILE A 9 -44.77 -8.25 0.66
N SER A 10 -45.71 -7.38 1.01
CA SER A 10 -45.46 -5.96 1.21
C SER A 10 -45.20 -5.73 2.68
N ARG A 11 -44.00 -5.24 3.05
CA ARG A 11 -43.83 -4.50 4.32
C ARG A 11 -42.66 -3.54 4.21
N CYS A 12 -42.96 -2.25 4.38
CA CYS A 12 -41.97 -1.19 4.44
C CYS A 12 -41.15 -1.28 5.74
N LEU A 13 -39.89 -0.85 5.67
CA LEU A 13 -39.25 -0.16 6.78
C LEU A 13 -38.34 0.92 6.18
N GLU A 14 -38.55 2.17 6.57
CA GLU A 14 -37.57 3.23 6.39
C GLU A 14 -36.46 3.04 7.43
N GLU A 15 -35.21 3.25 7.05
CA GLU A 15 -34.19 3.69 8.00
C GLU A 15 -33.13 4.51 7.26
N ALA A 16 -33.03 5.78 7.63
CA ALA A 16 -32.12 6.74 7.03
C ALA A 16 -30.71 6.53 7.59
N HIS A 17 -29.69 6.60 6.73
CA HIS A 17 -28.30 6.66 7.16
C HIS A 17 -27.68 8.03 6.86
N SER A 18 -27.24 8.67 7.95
CA SER A 18 -26.52 9.94 8.08
C SER A 18 -25.85 10.53 6.84
N LEU A 19 -26.17 11.81 6.60
CA LEU A 19 -25.30 12.76 5.92
C LEU A 19 -24.55 13.58 6.98
N ASP A 20 -23.37 13.08 7.35
CA ASP A 20 -22.38 13.68 8.26
C ASP A 20 -21.00 13.21 7.72
N GLU A 21 -19.87 13.92 7.72
CA GLU A 21 -19.57 15.35 7.62
C GLU A 21 -18.47 15.47 6.50
N PHE A 22 -18.00 16.62 5.99
CA PHE A 22 -18.08 18.00 6.47
C PHE A 22 -17.96 19.01 5.31
N SER A 23 -18.35 20.26 5.56
CA SER A 23 -17.81 21.43 4.85
C SER A 23 -17.25 22.38 5.89
N THR A 24 -15.99 22.78 5.78
CA THR A 24 -15.55 24.18 5.92
C THR A 24 -14.12 24.36 5.41
N SER A 25 -13.91 25.46 4.69
CA SER A 25 -12.59 25.95 4.29
C SER A 25 -11.88 26.58 5.50
N TYR A 26 -10.77 26.00 5.95
CA TYR A 26 -9.91 26.60 6.97
C TYR A 26 -8.66 27.19 6.33
N LYS A 27 -8.64 28.52 6.19
CA LYS A 27 -7.39 29.27 6.02
C LYS A 27 -6.90 29.70 7.40
N GLU A 28 -5.88 29.03 7.92
CA GLU A 28 -5.08 29.56 9.02
C GLU A 28 -3.75 30.10 8.52
N VAL A 29 -3.52 31.38 8.82
CA VAL A 29 -2.23 32.05 8.69
C VAL A 29 -1.45 31.75 9.96
N LEU A 30 -0.39 30.95 9.89
CA LEU A 30 0.51 30.73 11.02
C LEU A 30 1.84 31.44 10.81
N ASN A 31 2.19 32.22 11.84
CA ASN A 31 3.27 33.19 11.81
C ASN A 31 4.65 32.54 11.91
N THR A 32 5.64 33.17 11.26
CA THR A 32 7.05 32.85 11.45
C THR A 32 7.54 33.29 12.83
N SER A 33 7.79 32.36 13.74
CA SER A 33 8.59 32.60 14.95
C SER A 33 9.61 31.48 15.15
N ASN A 34 10.89 31.87 15.19
CA ASN A 34 12.01 30.94 15.32
C ASN A 34 12.05 30.35 16.74
N MET A 35 11.78 29.05 16.89
CA MET A 35 12.14 28.30 18.11
C MET A 35 13.22 27.25 17.80
N LYS A 36 14.47 27.69 18.03
CA LYS A 36 15.54 26.97 18.73
C LYS A 36 15.39 25.44 18.75
N LYS A 37 16.12 24.74 17.88
CA LYS A 37 16.32 23.29 17.97
C LYS A 37 16.92 22.92 19.34
N SER A 38 16.09 22.35 20.22
CA SER A 38 16.52 21.59 21.38
C SER A 38 16.34 20.11 21.07
N GLU A 39 17.45 19.37 21.07
CA GLU A 39 17.51 17.94 20.82
C GLU A 39 17.02 17.16 22.05
N VAL A 40 15.89 16.47 21.94
CA VAL A 40 15.40 15.43 22.86
C VAL A 40 14.46 14.53 22.03
N SER A 41 14.89 13.31 21.70
CA SER A 41 14.70 12.11 22.51
C SER A 41 13.23 11.71 22.63
N GLY A 42 12.69 11.08 21.57
CA GLY A 42 11.32 10.56 21.54
C GLY A 42 10.93 9.78 20.28
N VAL A 43 11.88 9.50 19.38
CA VAL A 43 11.61 8.66 18.21
C VAL A 43 11.80 7.20 18.63
N MET A 44 10.72 6.41 18.63
CA MET A 44 10.90 4.95 18.56
C MET A 44 11.57 4.66 17.22
N ALA A 45 12.89 4.44 17.25
CA ALA A 45 13.61 3.99 16.08
C ALA A 45 13.05 2.62 15.68
N LYS A 46 12.14 2.60 14.69
CA LYS A 46 11.78 1.36 13.97
C LYS A 46 13.11 0.81 13.47
N ALA A 47 13.59 -0.25 14.12
CA ALA A 47 14.94 -0.75 13.92
C ALA A 47 15.14 -1.09 12.44
N ASP A 48 16.29 -0.70 11.87
CA ASP A 48 16.65 -1.05 10.50
C ASP A 48 16.72 -2.57 10.36
N ILE A 49 15.63 -3.19 9.91
CA ILE A 49 15.59 -4.63 9.71
C ILE A 49 16.47 -4.92 8.49
N LYS A 50 17.59 -5.59 8.75
CA LYS A 50 18.57 -5.99 7.73
C LYS A 50 18.40 -7.48 7.44
N PRO A 51 18.33 -7.87 6.16
CA PRO A 51 18.19 -9.27 5.75
C PRO A 51 19.47 -10.02 6.08
N LYS A 52 19.32 -11.26 6.54
CA LYS A 52 20.39 -12.22 6.80
C LYS A 52 21.05 -12.71 5.51
N SER A 53 20.27 -12.90 4.44
CA SER A 53 20.77 -13.37 3.15
C SER A 53 19.91 -12.90 1.97
N ILE A 54 20.46 -13.04 0.77
CA ILE A 54 19.83 -12.67 -0.50
C ILE A 54 20.02 -13.83 -1.47
N HIS A 55 18.97 -14.16 -2.22
CA HIS A 55 19.05 -15.07 -3.37
C HIS A 55 18.23 -14.51 -4.53
N HIS A 56 18.33 -15.12 -5.70
CA HIS A 56 17.55 -14.74 -6.89
C HIS A 56 16.33 -15.65 -7.03
N ALA A 57 15.19 -15.09 -7.47
CA ALA A 57 14.00 -15.87 -7.73
C ALA A 57 14.21 -16.85 -8.89
N LYS A 58 13.68 -18.07 -8.77
CA LYS A 58 13.84 -19.15 -9.78
C LYS A 58 12.59 -19.38 -10.63
N LYS A 59 11.44 -18.97 -10.14
CA LYS A 59 10.11 -19.08 -10.77
C LYS A 59 9.32 -17.84 -10.42
N TRP A 60 8.39 -17.45 -11.28
CA TRP A 60 7.43 -16.41 -10.96
C TRP A 60 6.44 -16.89 -9.89
N SER A 61 6.02 -15.97 -9.04
CA SER A 61 4.92 -16.08 -8.07
C SER A 61 4.43 -14.67 -7.73
N ASP A 62 3.29 -14.57 -7.05
CA ASP A 62 2.69 -13.29 -6.63
C ASP A 62 3.63 -12.48 -5.71
N ASP A 63 4.38 -13.15 -4.83
CA ASP A 63 5.43 -12.53 -4.01
C ASP A 63 6.57 -11.96 -4.87
N VAL A 64 6.98 -12.68 -5.93
CA VAL A 64 8.05 -12.26 -6.84
C VAL A 64 7.60 -11.09 -7.72
N GLU A 65 6.33 -11.05 -8.11
CA GLU A 65 5.69 -9.90 -8.78
C GLU A 65 5.76 -8.64 -7.91
N ASN A 66 5.38 -8.75 -6.64
CA ASN A 66 5.45 -7.63 -5.70
C ASN A 66 6.90 -7.22 -5.38
N LEU A 67 7.83 -8.17 -5.17
CA LEU A 67 9.25 -7.88 -5.01
C LEU A 67 9.86 -7.16 -6.22
N TYR A 68 9.48 -7.58 -7.44
CA TYR A 68 9.85 -6.89 -8.68
C TYR A 68 9.38 -5.42 -8.67
N ARG A 69 8.12 -5.16 -8.31
CA ARG A 69 7.56 -3.80 -8.20
C ARG A 69 8.25 -2.95 -7.14
N PHE A 70 8.59 -3.50 -5.97
CA PHE A 70 9.39 -2.77 -4.97
C PHE A 70 10.78 -2.42 -5.50
N GLN A 71 11.43 -3.36 -6.20
CA GLN A 71 12.80 -3.19 -6.71
C GLN A 71 12.88 -2.20 -7.88
N GLN A 72 11.88 -2.19 -8.77
CA GLN A 72 11.72 -1.14 -9.79
C GLN A 72 11.59 0.27 -9.16
N ALA A 73 10.90 0.40 -8.03
CA ALA A 73 10.76 1.66 -7.30
C ALA A 73 11.99 2.03 -6.43
N GLY A 74 12.99 1.15 -6.33
CA GLY A 74 14.22 1.38 -5.56
C GLY A 74 14.14 0.97 -4.08
N TYR A 75 13.33 -0.04 -3.76
CA TYR A 75 13.19 -0.66 -2.44
C TYR A 75 13.47 -2.16 -2.53
N ARG A 76 13.97 -2.80 -1.47
CA ARG A 76 14.18 -4.26 -1.44
C ARG A 76 12.85 -5.02 -1.47
N ASP A 77 11.90 -4.55 -0.66
CA ASP A 77 10.63 -5.17 -0.33
C ASP A 77 9.66 -4.16 0.33
N GLU A 78 8.50 -4.66 0.75
CA GLU A 78 7.47 -3.92 1.49
C GLU A 78 7.99 -3.35 2.82
N VAL A 79 8.86 -4.08 3.53
CA VAL A 79 9.35 -3.67 4.85
C VAL A 79 10.19 -2.41 4.74
N GLU A 80 11.13 -2.37 3.79
CA GLU A 80 11.91 -1.15 3.52
C GLU A 80 11.02 -0.01 3.01
N TYR A 81 10.03 -0.28 2.14
CA TYR A 81 9.12 0.76 1.65
C TYR A 81 8.35 1.43 2.81
N LYS A 82 7.73 0.62 3.68
CA LYS A 82 7.00 1.09 4.86
C LYS A 82 7.90 1.88 5.82
N GLN A 83 9.14 1.42 6.01
CA GLN A 83 10.11 2.10 6.88
C GLN A 83 10.55 3.45 6.30
N VAL A 84 10.90 3.51 5.01
CA VAL A 84 11.42 4.72 4.34
C VAL A 84 10.32 5.77 4.13
N LYS A 85 9.10 5.36 3.80
CA LYS A 85 7.97 6.28 3.57
C LYS A 85 7.11 6.52 4.81
N GLN A 86 7.37 5.83 5.91
CA GLN A 86 6.63 5.93 7.17
C GLN A 86 5.12 5.69 6.99
N VAL A 87 4.78 4.67 6.18
CA VAL A 87 3.39 4.26 5.90
C VAL A 87 3.18 2.84 6.40
N ASP A 88 2.06 2.54 7.04
CA ASP A 88 1.80 1.19 7.59
C ASP A 88 1.16 0.23 6.56
N MET A 89 0.54 0.74 5.50
CA MET A 89 -0.11 -0.05 4.44
C MET A 89 0.28 0.42 3.03
N VAL A 90 0.45 -0.51 2.09
CA VAL A 90 0.75 -0.21 0.68
C VAL A 90 -0.53 -0.17 -0.14
N GLU A 91 -0.61 0.70 -1.15
CA GLU A 91 -1.73 0.72 -2.09
C GLU A 91 -1.62 -0.48 -3.04
N CYS A 92 -2.50 -1.48 -2.85
CA CYS A 92 -2.59 -2.68 -3.67
C CYS A 92 -3.94 -2.77 -4.39
N TRP A 93 -3.99 -3.56 -5.47
CA TRP A 93 -5.23 -3.89 -6.16
C TRP A 93 -6.04 -4.90 -5.33
N PRO A 94 -7.36 -4.68 -5.11
CA PRO A 94 -8.17 -5.56 -4.26
C PRO A 94 -8.46 -6.93 -4.91
N GLU A 95 -8.34 -7.04 -6.24
CA GLU A 95 -8.58 -8.27 -6.99
C GLU A 95 -7.40 -9.26 -6.90
N THR A 96 -6.17 -8.76 -7.00
CA THR A 96 -4.95 -9.59 -7.12
C THR A 96 -3.97 -9.45 -5.96
N GLY A 97 -4.14 -8.45 -5.09
CA GLY A 97 -3.16 -8.14 -4.04
C GLY A 97 -1.85 -7.54 -4.54
N PHE A 98 -1.70 -7.31 -5.86
CA PHE A 98 -0.48 -6.71 -6.41
C PHE A 98 -0.38 -5.23 -6.06
N VAL A 99 0.84 -4.76 -5.79
CA VAL A 99 1.15 -3.35 -5.55
C VAL A 99 0.69 -2.51 -6.74
N LYS A 100 -0.22 -1.55 -6.48
CA LYS A 100 -0.82 -0.67 -7.48
C LYS A 100 0.00 0.59 -7.72
N LYS A 101 0.60 1.13 -6.65
CA LYS A 101 1.33 2.40 -6.70
C LYS A 101 2.43 2.45 -5.64
N LEU A 102 3.62 2.92 -6.03
CA LEU A 102 4.72 3.22 -5.11
C LEU A 102 5.26 4.62 -5.34
N GLN A 103 5.58 5.32 -4.24
CA GLN A 103 6.38 6.54 -4.33
C GLN A 103 7.87 6.19 -4.26
N ARG A 104 8.65 6.65 -5.24
CA ARG A 104 10.11 6.46 -5.31
C ARG A 104 10.86 7.38 -4.35
N ARG A 105 12.18 7.17 -4.23
CA ARG A 105 13.06 7.98 -3.36
C ARG A 105 13.18 9.44 -3.81
N ASP A 106 13.03 9.71 -5.10
CA ASP A 106 12.95 11.06 -5.71
C ASP A 106 11.54 11.69 -5.62
N ASN A 107 10.63 11.06 -4.88
CA ASN A 107 9.23 11.44 -4.70
C ASN A 107 8.34 11.37 -5.96
N THR A 108 8.86 10.87 -7.09
CA THR A 108 8.04 10.47 -8.24
C THR A 108 7.20 9.23 -7.91
N PHE A 109 6.15 8.95 -8.69
CA PHE A 109 5.28 7.79 -8.49
C PHE A 109 5.39 6.82 -9.65
N TYR A 110 5.53 5.54 -9.34
CA TYR A 110 5.27 4.45 -10.27
C TYR A 110 3.87 3.89 -10.02
N TYR A 111 3.21 3.54 -11.12
CA TYR A 111 1.90 2.93 -11.17
C TYR A 111 2.05 1.61 -11.91
N TYR A 112 1.38 0.57 -11.44
CA TYR A 112 1.49 -0.79 -11.98
C TYR A 112 0.09 -1.36 -12.26
N ASP A 113 -0.02 -2.15 -13.32
CA ASP A 113 -1.27 -2.80 -13.72
C ASP A 113 -1.74 -3.80 -12.65
N LYS A 114 -3.04 -4.10 -12.63
CA LYS A 114 -3.62 -5.13 -11.77
C LYS A 114 -3.23 -6.55 -12.19
N GLN A 115 -2.79 -6.72 -13.44
CA GLN A 115 -2.26 -7.97 -13.98
C GLN A 115 -0.75 -8.10 -13.74
N ARG A 116 -0.21 -9.29 -14.05
CA ARG A 116 1.22 -9.62 -13.99
C ARG A 116 2.04 -8.76 -14.95
N GLU A 117 3.12 -8.15 -14.47
CA GLU A 117 4.09 -7.39 -15.27
C GLU A 117 5.48 -8.05 -15.31
N CYS A 118 5.85 -8.86 -14.31
CA CYS A 118 7.16 -9.52 -14.28
C CYS A 118 7.20 -10.70 -15.25
N GLU A 119 7.74 -10.49 -16.46
CA GLU A 119 7.99 -11.53 -17.45
C GLU A 119 8.95 -12.63 -16.94
N ASP A 120 8.83 -13.87 -17.43
CA ASP A 120 9.72 -14.98 -17.02
C ASP A 120 11.21 -14.69 -17.26
N LYS A 121 11.54 -13.86 -18.27
CA LYS A 121 12.90 -13.38 -18.55
C LYS A 121 13.44 -12.40 -17.49
N GLU A 122 12.58 -11.85 -16.64
CA GLU A 122 12.92 -10.85 -15.60
C GLU A 122 13.01 -11.50 -14.21
N VAL A 123 12.27 -12.60 -13.97
CA VAL A 123 12.22 -13.35 -12.69
C VAL A 123 13.60 -13.57 -12.08
N HIS A 124 14.57 -14.05 -12.88
CA HIS A 124 15.92 -14.35 -12.39
C HIS A 124 16.72 -13.11 -11.96
N LYS A 125 16.25 -11.90 -12.24
CA LYS A 125 16.84 -10.63 -11.79
C LYS A 125 16.30 -10.21 -10.42
N VAL A 126 15.10 -10.66 -10.05
CA VAL A 126 14.41 -10.29 -8.81
C VAL A 126 15.14 -10.91 -7.62
N LYS A 127 15.49 -10.06 -6.66
CA LYS A 127 16.17 -10.46 -5.41
C LYS A 127 15.12 -10.82 -4.36
N VAL A 128 15.30 -11.97 -3.73
CA VAL A 128 14.50 -12.42 -2.59
C VAL A 128 15.36 -12.26 -1.33
N TYR A 129 14.84 -11.45 -0.41
CA TYR A 129 15.49 -11.10 0.85
C TYR A 129 14.99 -12.00 1.98
N VAL A 130 15.90 -12.57 2.76
CA VAL A 130 15.57 -13.45 3.90
C VAL A 130 16.00 -12.76 5.18
N TYR A 131 15.09 -12.67 6.16
CA TYR A 131 15.26 -11.91 7.40
C TYR A 131 15.48 -12.78 8.64
#